data_AF-H5XHK0-F1
#
_entry.id   AF-H5XHK0-F1
#
_cell.length_a   1.000
_cell.length_b   1.000
_cell.length_c   1.000
_cell.angle_alpha   90.00
_cell.angle_beta   90.00
_cell.angle_gamma   90.00
#
_symmetry.space_group_name_H-M   'P 1'
#
loop_
_entity.id
_entity.type
_entity.pdbx_description
1 polymer ?
#
loop_
_entity_poly.entity_id
_entity_poly.type
_entity_poly.pdbx_seq_one_letter_code
_entity_poly.pdbx_strand_id
1 'polypeptide(L)'
;MTEAVAEERSEEEVRQTIRGIIAEVAPGGDVEIRSDMNLVEDLSFHSLALLELAFTLEDEFDLPPIDETVARAITTVAKVEQHVVDNLAGRGEIAGRE
;
A
#
# COMPACT_ATOMS: atom_id res chain seq x y z
N MET A 1 -3.52 -20.99 -20.01
CA MET A 1 -4.38 -20.17 -19.16
C MET A 1 -3.67 -18.83 -19.07
N THR A 2 -4.17 -17.90 -19.88
CA THR A 2 -3.79 -16.50 -20.21
C THR A 2 -2.88 -15.80 -19.19
N GLU A 3 -1.61 -15.57 -19.54
CA GLU A 3 -1.02 -14.28 -19.99
C GLU A 3 -0.72 -13.33 -18.82
N ALA A 4 0.52 -13.39 -18.33
CA ALA A 4 1.12 -12.30 -17.57
C ALA A 4 1.44 -11.17 -18.56
N VAL A 5 0.42 -10.40 -18.89
CA VAL A 5 0.62 -9.04 -19.35
C VAL A 5 1.32 -8.34 -18.19
N ALA A 6 2.41 -7.62 -18.45
CA ALA A 6 2.84 -6.58 -17.52
C ALA A 6 1.71 -5.54 -17.53
N GLU A 7 0.71 -5.74 -16.69
CA GLU A 7 -0.51 -4.95 -16.67
C GLU A 7 -0.13 -3.55 -16.19
N GLU A 8 -0.17 -2.57 -17.09
CA GLU A 8 -0.16 -1.15 -16.74
C GLU A 8 -1.33 -0.91 -15.78
N ARG A 9 -1.05 -0.96 -14.48
CA ARG A 9 -2.07 -0.71 -13.45
C ARG A 9 -2.25 0.79 -13.38
N SER A 10 -3.49 1.27 -13.40
CA SER A 10 -3.76 2.68 -13.12
C SER A 10 -3.52 2.96 -11.63
N GLU A 11 -3.16 4.20 -11.29
CA GLU A 11 -2.95 4.61 -9.90
C GLU A 11 -4.16 4.28 -9.01
N GLU A 12 -5.37 4.37 -9.56
CA GLU A 12 -6.60 4.04 -8.85
C GLU A 12 -6.71 2.54 -8.51
N GLU A 13 -6.30 1.65 -9.41
CA GLU A 13 -6.28 0.20 -9.20
C GLU A 13 -5.27 -0.17 -8.10
N VAL A 14 -4.10 0.47 -8.13
CA VAL A 14 -3.06 0.31 -7.11
C VAL A 14 -3.60 0.75 -5.75
N ARG A 15 -4.25 1.92 -5.66
CA ARG A 15 -4.84 2.42 -4.40
C ARG A 15 -5.94 1.51 -3.88
N GLN A 16 -6.82 1.01 -4.75
CA GLN A 16 -7.85 0.05 -4.35
C GLN A 16 -7.23 -1.25 -3.78
N THR A 17 -6.19 -1.77 -4.45
CA THR A 17 -5.45 -2.94 -3.99
C THR A 17 -4.83 -2.69 -2.61
N ILE A 18 -4.14 -1.56 -2.43
CA ILE A 18 -3.52 -1.17 -1.15
C ILE A 18 -4.56 -1.11 -0.03
N ARG A 19 -5.73 -0.52 -0.29
CA ARG A 19 -6.82 -0.46 0.71
C ARG A 19 -7.34 -1.84 1.07
N GLY A 20 -7.46 -2.74 0.10
CA GLY A 20 -7.82 -4.14 0.35
C GLY A 20 -6.83 -4.82 1.29
N ILE A 21 -5.54 -4.70 0.99
CA ILE A 21 -4.46 -5.26 1.82
C ILE A 21 -4.50 -4.68 3.23
N ILE A 22 -4.62 -3.36 3.36
CA ILE A 22 -4.71 -2.70 4.68
C ILE A 22 -5.94 -3.21 5.44
N ALA A 23 -7.09 -3.41 4.78
CA ALA A 23 -8.29 -3.94 5.43
C ALA A 23 -8.12 -5.38 5.91
N GLU A 24 -7.41 -6.21 5.16
CA GLU A 24 -7.13 -7.61 5.51
C GLU A 24 -6.14 -7.73 6.68
N VAL A 25 -5.12 -6.88 6.72
CA VAL A 25 -4.12 -6.85 7.80
C VAL A 25 -4.65 -6.11 9.04
N ALA A 26 -5.64 -5.22 8.88
CA ALA A 26 -6.19 -4.45 9.97
C ALA A 26 -6.81 -5.37 11.04
N PRO A 27 -6.44 -5.20 12.33
CA PRO A 27 -6.95 -6.06 13.40
C PRO A 27 -8.47 -5.89 13.66
N GLY A 28 -9.07 -4.83 13.12
CA GLY A 28 -10.49 -4.54 13.25
C GLY A 28 -11.41 -5.38 12.36
N GLY A 29 -10.90 -5.91 11.23
CA GLY A 29 -11.68 -6.61 10.20
C GLY A 29 -12.75 -5.73 9.53
N ASP A 30 -12.99 -5.93 8.21
CA ASP A 30 -14.06 -5.29 7.42
C ASP A 30 -14.31 -3.80 7.75
N VAL A 31 -13.23 -3.02 7.91
CA VAL A 31 -13.31 -1.58 8.10
C VAL A 31 -13.10 -0.88 6.77
N GLU A 32 -13.94 0.12 6.50
CA GLU A 32 -13.79 0.95 5.29
C GLU A 32 -12.49 1.76 5.39
N ILE A 33 -11.45 1.35 4.66
CA ILE A 33 -10.17 2.04 4.63
C ILE A 33 -10.28 3.34 3.84
N ARG A 34 -10.07 4.47 4.51
CA ARG A 34 -10.00 5.81 3.89
C ARG A 34 -8.59 6.36 3.92
N SER A 35 -8.21 7.11 2.89
CA SER A 35 -6.88 7.72 2.76
C SER A 35 -6.50 8.62 3.95
N ASP A 36 -7.47 9.32 4.55
CA ASP A 36 -7.24 10.20 5.70
C ASP A 36 -7.10 9.47 7.05
N MET A 37 -7.32 8.15 7.10
CA MET A 37 -7.20 7.36 8.34
C MET A 37 -5.74 7.21 8.75
N ASN A 38 -5.49 7.32 10.06
CA ASN A 38 -4.20 6.99 10.66
C ASN A 38 -4.10 5.48 10.90
N LEU A 39 -3.02 4.87 10.43
CA LEU A 39 -2.78 3.43 10.59
C LEU A 39 -2.79 3.05 12.07
N VAL A 40 -2.06 3.80 12.90
CA VAL A 40 -1.90 3.46 14.32
C VAL A 40 -3.07 3.95 15.16
N GLU A 41 -3.55 5.18 14.93
CA GLU A 41 -4.55 5.80 15.79
C GLU A 41 -5.99 5.38 15.45
N ASP A 42 -6.31 5.25 14.16
CA ASP A 42 -7.67 4.97 13.69
C ASP A 42 -7.86 3.47 13.44
N LEU A 43 -6.91 2.86 12.73
CA LEU A 43 -6.94 1.44 12.36
C LEU A 43 -6.26 0.51 13.37
N SER A 44 -5.71 1.06 14.46
CA SER A 44 -5.04 0.32 15.54
C SER A 44 -3.91 -0.61 15.06
N PHE A 45 -3.18 -0.22 14.00
CA PHE A 45 -2.01 -0.97 13.54
C PHE A 45 -0.92 -0.96 14.61
N HIS A 46 -0.58 -2.16 15.09
CA HIS A 46 0.52 -2.38 16.03
C HIS A 46 1.81 -2.74 15.29
N SER A 47 2.92 -2.83 16.02
CA SER A 47 4.25 -3.12 15.44
C SER A 47 4.29 -4.39 14.57
N LEU A 48 3.45 -5.39 14.86
CA LEU A 48 3.32 -6.60 14.06
C LEU A 48 2.49 -6.36 12.79
N ALA A 49 1.30 -5.76 12.91
CA ALA A 49 0.44 -5.46 11.76
C ALA A 49 1.11 -4.49 10.76
N LEU A 50 1.92 -3.53 11.25
CA LEU A 50 2.71 -2.65 10.38
C LEU A 50 3.78 -3.43 9.61
N LEU A 51 4.41 -4.40 10.28
CA LEU A 51 5.42 -5.25 9.66
C LEU A 51 4.80 -6.20 8.63
N GLU A 52 3.65 -6.81 8.95
CA GLU A 52 2.87 -7.64 8.03
C GLU A 52 2.43 -6.82 6.82
N LEU A 53 1.89 -5.62 7.03
CA LEU A 53 1.51 -4.71 5.95
C LEU A 53 2.70 -4.37 5.05
N ALA A 54 3.86 -4.04 5.64
CA ALA A 54 5.06 -3.76 4.87
C ALA A 54 5.46 -4.97 4.02
N PHE A 55 5.52 -6.17 4.60
CA PHE A 55 5.85 -7.39 3.86
C PHE A 55 4.84 -7.72 2.75
N THR A 56 3.53 -7.58 3.01
CA THR A 56 2.52 -7.83 1.99
C THR A 56 2.62 -6.82 0.84
N LEU A 57 2.88 -5.55 1.12
CA LEU A 57 3.09 -4.55 0.07
C LEU A 57 4.39 -4.78 -0.71
N GLU A 58 5.47 -5.17 -0.02
CA GLU A 58 6.75 -5.52 -0.64
C GLU A 58 6.61 -6.70 -1.61
N ASP A 59 5.91 -7.75 -1.18
CA ASP A 59 5.66 -8.96 -1.99
C ASP A 59 4.70 -8.69 -3.17
N GLU A 60 3.59 -7.99 -2.91
CA GLU A 60 2.56 -7.72 -3.92
C GLU A 60 3.03 -6.76 -5.02
N PHE A 61 3.86 -5.77 -4.67
CA PHE A 61 4.27 -4.70 -5.59
C PHE A 61 5.77 -4.70 -5.92
N ASP A 62 6.52 -5.74 -5.52
CA ASP A 62 7.98 -5.84 -5.70
C ASP A 62 8.73 -4.58 -5.20
N LEU A 63 8.26 -4.04 -4.06
CA LEU A 63 8.81 -2.79 -3.51
C LEU A 63 10.13 -3.06 -2.77
N PRO A 64 11.05 -2.08 -2.75
CA PRO A 64 12.18 -2.14 -1.85
C PRO A 64 11.71 -2.17 -0.38
N PRO A 65 12.50 -2.78 0.51
CA PRO A 65 12.14 -2.90 1.91
C PRO A 65 11.90 -1.53 2.54
N ILE A 66 10.81 -1.39 3.30
CA ILE A 66 10.45 -0.13 3.94
C ILE A 66 11.37 0.11 5.13
N ASP A 67 12.32 1.04 4.98
CA ASP A 67 13.19 1.48 6.08
C ASP A 67 12.41 2.12 7.24
N GLU A 68 12.98 2.07 8.44
CA GLU A 68 12.40 2.69 9.65
C GLU A 68 12.04 4.17 9.45
N THR A 69 12.82 4.91 8.65
CA THR A 69 12.54 6.32 8.35
C THR A 69 11.24 6.46 7.55
N VAL A 70 11.05 5.60 6.56
CA VAL A 70 9.85 5.59 5.71
C VAL A 70 8.66 5.08 6.52
N ALA A 71 8.82 3.98 7.26
CA ALA A 71 7.78 3.43 8.14
C ALA A 71 7.30 4.47 9.17
N ARG A 72 8.20 5.29 9.73
CA ARG A 72 7.84 6.39 10.65
C ARG A 72 7.20 7.58 9.95
N ALA A 73 7.51 7.79 8.68
CA ALA A 73 6.88 8.84 7.88
C ALA A 73 5.45 8.44 7.48
N ILE A 74 5.21 7.15 7.20
CA ILE A 74 3.93 6.56 6.83
C ILE A 74 3.04 6.42 8.07
N THR A 75 2.31 7.50 8.38
CA THR A 75 1.36 7.55 9.51
C THR A 75 -0.08 7.30 9.07
N THR A 76 -0.40 7.62 7.82
CA THR A 76 -1.75 7.54 7.24
C THR A 76 -1.78 6.65 6.02
N VAL A 77 -2.96 6.14 5.70
CA VAL A 77 -3.23 5.33 4.50
C VAL A 77 -2.80 6.08 3.23
N ALA A 78 -3.12 7.38 3.13
CA ALA A 78 -2.71 8.22 2.01
C ALA A 78 -1.20 8.19 1.77
N LYS A 79 -0.39 8.15 2.83
CA LYS A 79 1.07 8.09 2.70
C LYS A 79 1.56 6.72 2.24
N VAL A 80 0.90 5.64 2.65
CA VAL A 80 1.16 4.29 2.11
C VAL A 80 0.87 4.30 0.62
N GLU A 81 -0.33 4.73 0.24
CA GLU A 81 -0.79 4.83 -1.15
C GLU A 81 0.20 5.64 -1.99
N GLN A 82 0.59 6.83 -1.52
CA GLN A 82 1.56 7.69 -2.18
C GLN A 82 2.93 7.04 -2.31
N HIS A 83 3.42 6.34 -1.27
CA HIS A 83 4.74 5.72 -1.30
C HIS A 83 4.83 4.59 -2.34
N VAL A 84 3.81 3.75 -2.41
CA VAL A 84 3.72 2.66 -3.40
C VAL A 84 3.60 3.23 -4.80
N VAL A 85 2.70 4.20 -5.00
CA VAL A 85 2.50 4.87 -6.29
C VAL A 85 3.79 5.55 -6.75
N ASP A 86 4.49 6.30 -5.90
CA ASP A 86 5.74 6.98 -6.29
C ASP A 86 6.84 5.99 -6.70
N ASN A 87 6.95 4.85 -6.02
CA ASN A 87 7.87 3.78 -6.39
C ASN A 87 7.53 3.18 -7.76
N LEU A 88 6.27 2.80 -7.98
CA LEU A 88 5.81 2.21 -9.25
C LEU A 88 5.93 3.22 -10.40
N ALA A 89 5.64 4.51 -10.14
CA ALA A 89 5.80 5.59 -11.12
C ALA A 89 7.27 5.77 -11.51
N GLY A 90 8.17 5.75 -10.53
CA GLY A 90 9.61 5.83 -10.76
C GLY A 90 10.15 4.68 -11.61
N ARG A 91 9.51 3.51 -11.54
CA ARG A 91 9.81 2.33 -12.35
C ARG A 91 9.08 2.29 -13.71
N GLY A 92 8.07 3.13 -13.91
CA GLY A 92 7.25 3.15 -15.13
C GLY A 92 6.19 2.04 -15.19
N GLU A 93 5.78 1.50 -14.04
CA GLU A 93 4.83 0.38 -13.92
C GLU A 93 3.37 0.85 -13.82
N ILE A 94 3.14 2.16 -13.75
CA ILE A 94 1.81 2.77 -13.74
C ILE A 94 1.64 3.75 -14.92
N ALA A 95 0.60 3.51 -15.71
CA ALA A 95 0.16 4.40 -16.77
C ALA A 95 -0.69 5.52 -16.16
N GLY A 96 -0.07 6.65 -15.85
CA GLY A 96 -0.76 7.76 -15.19
C GLY A 96 0.15 8.96 -14.93
N ARG A 97 0.54 9.66 -15.99
CA ARG A 97 0.97 11.05 -15.86
C ARG A 97 0.53 11.82 -17.09
N GLU A 98 -0.76 12.13 -17.16
CA GLU A 98 -1.29 13.18 -18.05
C GLU A 98 -1.27 14.54 -17.35
#